data_AF-A0A817NFQ7-F1
#
_entry.id   AF-A0A817NFQ7-F1
#
_cell.length_a   1.000
_cell.length_b   1.000
_cell.length_c   1.000
_cell.angle_alpha   90.00
_cell.angle_beta   90.00
_cell.angle_gamma   90.00
#
_symmetry.space_group_name_H-M   'P 1'
#
loop_
_entity.id
_entity.type
_entity.pdbx_description
1 polymer ?
#
loop_
_entity_poly.entity_id
_entity_poly.type
_entity_poly.pdbx_seq_one_letter_code
_entity_poly.pdbx_strand_id
1 'polypeptide(L)'
;MTTFKKYFKYRYGMVMCGIRNVQFLGILDDWKILREKTEQLKSFTLSGDEDLFSSYINGILPILDQFIETYKGNVDNQFWDSIFNLEHKYAMSG
;
A
#
# COMPACT_ATOMS: atom_id res chain seq x y z
N MET A 1 3.53 29.60 10.15
CA MET A 1 2.26 29.71 9.41
C MET A 1 1.32 28.58 9.85
N THR A 2 0.24 28.87 10.57
CA THR A 2 -0.74 27.88 11.05
C THR A 2 -2.19 28.32 10.84
N THR A 3 -2.42 29.21 9.88
CA THR A 3 -3.71 29.89 9.63
C THR A 3 -4.83 28.93 9.21
N PHE A 4 -4.51 27.75 8.69
CA PHE A 4 -5.51 26.80 8.15
C PHE A 4 -5.90 25.67 9.10
N LYS A 5 -5.22 25.46 10.25
CA LYS A 5 -5.49 24.31 11.14
C LYS A 5 -6.92 24.27 11.70
N LYS A 6 -7.59 25.42 11.86
CA LYS A 6 -8.96 25.50 12.41
C LYS A 6 -10.04 25.06 11.41
N TYR A 7 -9.74 25.10 10.11
CA TYR A 7 -10.68 24.80 9.04
C TYR A 7 -10.62 23.34 8.56
N PHE A 8 -9.51 22.66 8.84
CA PHE A 8 -9.33 21.25 8.47
C PHE A 8 -9.45 20.36 9.69
N LYS A 9 -10.62 19.73 9.88
CA LYS A 9 -10.75 18.57 10.78
C LYS A 9 -10.30 17.33 10.01
N TYR A 10 -9.13 16.80 10.36
CA TYR A 10 -8.70 15.49 9.89
C TYR A 10 -9.62 14.42 10.49
N ARG A 11 -10.50 13.84 9.67
CA ARG A 11 -11.35 12.71 10.07
C ARG A 11 -10.73 11.45 9.49
N TYR A 12 -10.22 10.57 10.35
CA TYR A 12 -9.83 9.23 9.96
C TYR A 12 -11.11 8.37 9.94
N GLY A 13 -11.55 7.98 8.75
CA GLY A 13 -12.67 7.05 8.61
C GLY A 13 -12.25 5.67 9.09
N MET A 14 -12.97 5.11 10.06
CA MET A 14 -12.76 3.72 10.49
C MET A 14 -13.19 2.81 9.34
N VAL A 15 -12.25 2.08 8.75
CA VAL A 15 -12.49 1.35 7.51
C VAL A 15 -13.03 -0.03 7.88
N MET A 16 -14.35 -0.14 7.97
CA MET A 16 -15.01 -1.33 8.54
C MET A 16 -15.30 -2.45 7.52
N CYS A 17 -15.21 -2.18 6.22
CA CYS A 17 -15.76 -3.09 5.19
C CYS A 17 -14.76 -3.61 4.15
N GLY A 18 -13.46 -3.35 4.31
CA GLY A 18 -12.43 -3.79 3.35
C GLY A 18 -12.67 -3.28 1.92
N ILE A 19 -11.98 -3.87 0.94
CA ILE A 19 -12.17 -3.57 -0.49
C ILE A 19 -13.10 -4.62 -1.09
N ARG A 20 -14.36 -4.25 -1.39
CA ARG A 20 -15.38 -5.21 -1.86
C ARG A 20 -15.12 -5.77 -3.26
N ASN A 21 -14.51 -4.99 -4.14
CA ASN A 21 -14.18 -5.38 -5.50
C ASN A 21 -13.03 -4.50 -6.00
N VAL A 22 -12.06 -5.10 -6.70
CA VAL A 22 -10.96 -4.39 -7.34
C VAL A 22 -11.08 -4.59 -8.84
N GLN A 23 -11.21 -3.47 -9.54
CA GLN A 23 -11.10 -3.44 -10.99
C GLN A 23 -9.72 -2.96 -11.37
N PHE A 24 -8.97 -3.81 -12.05
CA PHE A 24 -7.71 -3.44 -12.64
C PHE A 24 -7.92 -2.83 -14.03
N LEU A 25 -7.32 -1.67 -14.25
CA LEU A 25 -7.28 -1.00 -15.55
C LEU A 25 -5.88 -1.14 -16.16
N GLY A 26 -5.80 -1.17 -17.49
CA GLY A 26 -4.54 -1.36 -18.22
C GLY A 26 -4.23 -2.83 -18.54
N ILE A 27 -3.01 -3.08 -19.03
CA ILE A 27 -2.51 -4.41 -19.40
C ILE A 27 -1.48 -4.91 -18.40
N LEU A 28 -1.24 -6.23 -18.38
CA LEU A 28 -0.25 -6.86 -17.49
C LEU A 28 1.13 -6.18 -17.50
N ASP A 29 1.55 -5.68 -18.66
CA ASP A 29 2.85 -5.03 -18.82
C ASP A 29 2.96 -3.71 -18.04
N ASP A 30 1.86 -2.96 -17.94
CA ASP A 30 1.80 -1.71 -17.16
C ASP A 30 2.12 -1.97 -15.69
N TRP A 31 1.61 -3.08 -15.14
CA TRP A 31 1.82 -3.47 -13.74
C TRP A 31 3.24 -3.99 -13.49
N LYS A 32 3.85 -4.65 -14.48
CA LYS A 32 5.26 -5.04 -14.41
C LYS A 32 6.18 -3.82 -14.42
N ILE A 33 5.92 -2.85 -15.31
CA ILE A 33 6.66 -1.59 -15.38
C ILE A 33 6.49 -0.82 -14.07
N LEU A 34 5.27 -0.76 -13.52
CA LEU A 34 5.00 -0.09 -12.25
C LEU A 34 5.81 -0.71 -11.10
N ARG A 35 5.83 -2.05 -11.00
CA ARG A 35 6.63 -2.77 -10.01
C ARG A 35 8.11 -2.47 -10.14
N GLU A 36 8.66 -2.55 -11.35
CA GLU A 36 10.07 -2.28 -11.62
C GLU A 36 10.45 -0.83 -11.24
N LYS A 37 9.63 0.15 -11.67
CA LYS A 37 9.86 1.55 -11.32
C LYS A 37 9.77 1.80 -9.82
N THR A 38 8.85 1.13 -9.13
CA THR A 38 8.71 1.22 -7.68
C THR A 38 9.95 0.67 -6.98
N GLU A 39 10.54 -0.41 -7.48
CA GLU A 39 11.79 -0.94 -6.96
C GLU A 39 12.97 0.03 -7.18
N GLN A 40 13.05 0.66 -8.35
CA GLN A 40 14.05 1.68 -8.64
C GLN A 40 13.96 2.89 -7.70
N LEU A 41 12.79 3.19 -7.12
CA LEU A 41 12.64 4.29 -6.16
C LEU A 41 13.55 4.14 -4.94
N LYS A 42 13.96 2.92 -4.57
CA LYS A 42 14.92 2.69 -3.47
C LYS A 42 16.22 3.45 -3.65
N SER A 43 16.64 3.70 -4.88
CA SER A 43 17.87 4.47 -5.17
C SER A 43 17.79 5.95 -4.78
N PHE A 44 16.57 6.48 -4.58
CA PHE A 44 16.34 7.87 -4.16
C PHE A 44 16.27 8.03 -2.63
N THR A 45 16.60 6.97 -1.88
CA THR A 45 16.64 7.03 -0.42
C THR A 45 17.67 8.06 0.03
N LEU A 46 17.23 9.07 0.78
CA LEU A 46 18.08 10.15 1.27
C LEU A 46 18.95 9.64 2.43
N SER A 47 20.22 10.06 2.45
CA SER A 47 21.13 9.77 3.56
C SER A 47 20.57 10.37 4.86
N GLY A 48 20.21 9.51 5.81
CA GLY A 48 19.59 9.87 7.08
C GLY A 48 18.14 9.39 7.29
N ASP A 49 17.48 8.87 6.25
CA ASP A 49 16.13 8.26 6.29
C ASP A 49 16.17 6.79 5.82
N GLU A 50 17.36 6.18 5.88
CA GLU A 50 17.74 4.98 5.11
C GLU A 50 16.85 3.77 5.35
N ASP A 51 16.20 3.72 6.52
CA ASP A 51 15.32 2.62 6.90
C ASP A 51 13.84 2.87 6.60
N LEU A 52 13.34 4.11 6.65
CA LEU A 52 11.90 4.37 6.56
C LEU A 52 11.38 4.25 5.13
N PHE A 53 12.05 4.94 4.19
CA PHE A 53 11.61 4.94 2.79
C PHE A 53 11.85 3.59 2.13
N SER A 54 13.04 3.00 2.34
CA SER A 54 13.36 1.66 1.86
C SER A 54 12.38 0.60 2.41
N SER A 55 12.06 0.65 3.71
CA SER A 55 11.08 -0.29 4.31
C SER A 55 9.68 -0.08 3.76
N TYR A 56 9.28 1.17 3.53
CA TYR A 56 7.99 1.48 2.90
C TYR A 56 7.90 0.89 1.49
N ILE A 57 8.93 1.08 0.66
CA ILE A 57 8.98 0.49 -0.68
C ILE A 57 8.99 -1.04 -0.60
N ASN A 58 9.77 -1.63 0.32
CA ASN A 58 9.77 -3.09 0.54
C ASN A 58 8.39 -3.64 0.94
N GLY A 59 7.58 -2.87 1.66
CA GLY A 59 6.21 -3.25 1.99
C GLY A 59 5.24 -3.16 0.79
N ILE A 60 5.49 -2.25 -0.17
CA ILE A 60 4.65 -2.08 -1.36
C ILE A 60 4.93 -3.13 -2.43
N LEU A 61 6.19 -3.52 -2.63
CA LEU A 61 6.56 -4.49 -3.66
C LEU A 61 5.74 -5.79 -3.64
N PRO A 62 5.52 -6.48 -2.50
CA PRO A 62 4.70 -7.70 -2.47
C PRO A 62 3.23 -7.44 -2.81
N ILE A 63 2.71 -6.23 -2.58
CA ILE A 63 1.35 -5.85 -3.00
C ILE A 63 1.27 -5.75 -4.52
N LEU A 64 2.28 -5.13 -5.16
CA LEU A 64 2.38 -5.07 -6.62
C LEU A 64 2.58 -6.45 -7.25
N ASP A 65 3.33 -7.34 -6.58
CA ASP A 65 3.45 -8.74 -6.98
C ASP A 65 2.10 -9.45 -6.98
N GLN A 66 1.27 -9.25 -5.95
CA GLN A 66 -0.09 -9.79 -5.90
C GLN A 66 -1.00 -9.24 -7.00
N PHE A 67 -0.80 -7.99 -7.43
CA PHE A 67 -1.56 -7.42 -8.55
C PHE A 67 -1.19 -8.10 -9.87
N ILE A 68 0.10 -8.38 -10.08
CA ILE A 68 0.60 -9.10 -11.25
C ILE A 68 0.07 -10.53 -11.28
N GLU A 69 0.09 -11.25 -10.14
CA GLU A 69 -0.45 -12.61 -10.04
C GLU A 69 -1.96 -12.65 -10.26
N THR A 70 -2.69 -11.67 -9.71
CA THR A 70 -4.13 -11.52 -9.95
C THR A 70 -4.45 -11.33 -11.44
N TYR A 71 -3.64 -10.55 -12.17
CA TYR A 71 -3.77 -10.41 -13.63
C TYR A 71 -3.53 -11.70 -14.40
N LYS A 72 -2.66 -12.59 -13.90
CA LYS A 72 -2.38 -13.90 -14.51
C LYS A 72 -3.46 -14.94 -14.21
N GLY A 73 -4.45 -14.60 -13.38
CA GLY A 73 -5.50 -15.51 -12.91
C GLY A 73 -5.15 -16.26 -11.62
N ASN A 74 -4.00 -15.98 -11.01
CA ASN A 74 -3.56 -16.58 -9.75
C ASN A 74 -4.00 -15.68 -8.57
N VAL A 75 -5.28 -15.71 -8.25
CA VAL A 75 -5.85 -14.84 -7.21
C VAL A 75 -5.66 -15.44 -5.81
N ASP A 76 -4.95 -14.72 -4.94
CA ASP A 76 -4.83 -15.03 -3.51
C ASP A 76 -5.96 -14.36 -2.72
N ASN A 77 -7.03 -15.10 -2.48
CA ASN A 77 -8.20 -14.58 -1.75
C ASN A 77 -7.86 -14.17 -0.31
N GLN A 78 -6.92 -14.85 0.36
CA GLN A 78 -6.55 -14.50 1.74
C GLN A 78 -5.85 -13.15 1.80
N PHE A 79 -4.96 -12.90 0.83
CA PHE A 79 -4.35 -11.58 0.66
C PHE A 79 -5.41 -10.51 0.39
N TRP A 80 -6.33 -10.73 -0.56
CA TRP A 80 -7.34 -9.73 -0.93
C TRP A 80 -8.35 -9.44 0.18
N ASP A 81 -8.71 -10.45 0.98
CA ASP A 81 -9.58 -10.26 2.16
C ASP A 81 -8.88 -9.45 3.26
N SER A 82 -7.54 -9.47 3.31
CA SER A 82 -6.74 -8.84 4.37
C SER A 82 -5.95 -7.59 3.94
N ILE A 83 -5.91 -7.28 2.64
CA ILE A 83 -5.16 -6.14 2.07
C ILE A 83 -5.52 -4.81 2.72
N PHE A 84 -6.75 -4.71 3.23
CA PHE A 84 -7.27 -3.58 3.96
C PHE A 84 -7.83 -4.04 5.32
N ASN A 85 -7.01 -4.72 6.12
CA ASN A 85 -7.34 -5.03 7.51
C ASN A 85 -6.63 -4.03 8.45
N LEU A 86 -7.42 -3.31 9.25
CA LEU A 86 -6.95 -2.39 10.28
C LEU A 86 -6.55 -3.10 11.59
N GLU A 87 -6.42 -4.43 11.62
CA GLU A 87 -5.76 -5.16 12.70
C GLU A 87 -4.25 -4.87 12.78
N HIS A 88 -3.89 -3.60 12.75
CA HIS A 88 -2.64 -3.09 13.26
C HIS A 88 -2.69 -3.19 14.80
N LYS A 89 -2.34 -4.36 15.33
CA LYS A 89 -1.92 -4.61 16.72
C LYS A 89 -2.34 -3.54 17.75
N TYR A 90 -3.60 -3.56 18.18
CA TYR A 90 -3.96 -3.19 19.56
C TYR A 90 -4.02 -4.45 20.44
N ALA A 91 -3.16 -5.43 20.16
CA ALA A 91 -2.79 -6.41 21.16
C ALA A 91 -1.73 -5.76 22.06
N MET A 92 -2.11 -5.55 23.32
CA MET A 92 -1.26 -5.25 24.48
C MET A 92 -0.94 -3.77 24.77
N SER A 93 -1.93 -3.05 25.28
CA SER A 93 -1.75 -2.34 26.55
C SER A 93 -3.01 -2.54 27.37
N GLY A 94 -2.94 -3.50 28.30
CA GLY A 94 -3.84 -3.54 29.45
C GLY A 94 -3.58 -2.38 30.40
#